data_AF-A0ABD3GN57-F1
#
_entry.id   AF-A0ABD3GN57-F1
#
_cell.length_a   1.000
_cell.length_b   1.000
_cell.length_c   1.000
_cell.angle_alpha   90.00
_cell.angle_beta   90.00
_cell.angle_gamma   90.00
#
_symmetry.space_group_name_H-M   'P 1'
#
loop_
_entity.id
_entity.type
_entity.pdbx_description
1 polymer ?
#
loop_
_entity_poly.entity_id
_entity_poly.type
_entity_poly.pdbx_seq_one_letter_code
_entity_poly.pdbx_strand_id
1 'polypeptide(L)' 'MVNYTNRVVTALESAMGHEIAWPDRQERAVNSAHFAGLGFPGCIGLVDGTLVKLSQRPCDDGETYFDQKNAW' A
#
# COMPACT_ATOMS: atom_id res chain seq x y z
N MET A 1 12.58 1.10 15.29
CA MET A 1 11.86 0.53 14.13
C MET A 1 12.30 -0.91 14.01
N VAL A 2 11.37 -1.86 13.96
CA VAL A 2 11.68 -3.29 13.95
C VAL A 2 12.39 -3.64 12.64
N ASN A 3 13.37 -4.55 12.70
CA ASN A 3 14.20 -4.95 11.55
C ASN A 3 13.36 -5.30 10.30
N TYR A 4 12.22 -5.97 10.47
CA TYR A 4 11.35 -6.36 9.35
C TYR A 4 10.69 -5.16 8.66
N THR A 5 10.29 -4.12 9.40
CA THR A 5 9.65 -2.93 8.83
C THR A 5 10.61 -2.21 7.89
N ASN A 6 11.86 -2.01 8.30
CA ASN A 6 12.88 -1.36 7.47
C ASN A 6 13.10 -2.14 6.17
N ARG A 7 13.19 -3.48 6.27
CA ARG A 7 13.39 -4.35 5.11
C ARG A 7 12.23 -4.27 4.12
N VAL A 8 10.99 -4.24 4.61
CA VAL A 8 9.81 -4.08 3.75
C VAL A 8 9.80 -2.71 3.07
N VAL A 9 10.09 -1.63 3.82
CA VAL A 9 10.16 -0.28 3.25
C VAL A 9 11.21 -0.21 2.16
N THR A 10 12.44 -0.69 2.42
CA THR A 10 13.51 -0.71 1.40
C THR A 10 13.14 -1.54 0.18
N ALA A 11 12.44 -2.67 0.35
CA ALA A 11 11.98 -3.47 -0.78
C ALA A 11 10.94 -2.73 -1.62
N LEU A 12 9.97 -2.06 -0.99
CA LEU A 12 8.97 -1.24 -1.69
C LEU A 12 9.61 -0.07 -2.41
N GLU A 13 10.57 0.62 -1.77
CA GLU A 13 11.35 1.69 -2.40
C GLU A 13 12.11 1.19 -3.63
N SER A 14 12.66 -0.03 -3.59
CA SER A 14 13.37 -0.60 -4.74
C SER A 14 12.45 -0.96 -5.92
N ALA A 15 11.16 -1.18 -5.68
CA ALA A 15 10.13 -1.43 -6.70
C ALA A 15 9.52 -0.14 -7.26
N MET A 16 9.80 1.02 -6.63
CA MET A 16 9.31 2.30 -7.12
C MET A 16 9.93 2.61 -8.50
N GLY A 17 9.09 3.09 -9.42
CA GLY A 17 9.48 3.43 -10.79
C GLY A 17 9.48 2.26 -11.77
N HIS A 18 9.31 1.02 -11.30
CA HIS A 18 9.13 -0.16 -12.14
C HIS A 18 7.74 -0.77 -11.92
N GLU A 19 7.49 -1.38 -10.76
CA GLU A 19 6.21 -2.01 -10.44
C GLU A 19 5.25 -1.07 -9.70
N ILE A 20 5.78 -0.08 -8.97
CA ILE A 20 4.98 0.85 -8.17
C ILE A 20 5.25 2.28 -8.63
N ALA A 21 4.21 3.02 -8.98
CA ALA A 21 4.33 4.42 -9.36
C ALA A 21 3.15 5.23 -8.80
N TRP A 22 3.43 6.50 -8.51
CA TRP A 22 2.38 7.48 -8.28
C TRP A 22 1.73 7.86 -9.60
N PRO A 23 0.42 8.17 -9.61
CA PRO A 23 -0.26 8.54 -10.83
C PRO A 23 0.37 9.80 -11.44
N ASP A 24 0.56 9.77 -12.75
CA ASP A 24 1.09 10.89 -13.49
C ASP A 24 0.07 12.06 -13.56
N ARG A 25 0.40 13.13 -14.29
CA ARG A 25 -0.49 14.29 -14.41
C ARG A 25 -1.82 13.93 -15.07
N GLN A 26 -1.81 13.07 -16.08
CA GLN A 26 -2.99 12.69 -16.83
C GLN A 26 -3.88 11.76 -15.99
N GLU A 27 -3.30 10.75 -15.36
CA GLU A 27 -4.00 9.84 -14.45
C GLU A 27 -4.61 10.59 -13.27
N ARG A 28 -3.88 11.56 -12.69
CA ARG A 28 -4.42 12.43 -11.64
C ARG A 28 -5.64 13.22 -12.09
N ALA A 29 -5.64 13.75 -13.32
CA ALA A 29 -6.79 14.49 -13.83
C ALA A 29 -8.01 13.58 -14.04
N VAL A 30 -7.79 12.38 -14.59
CA VAL A 30 -8.84 11.36 -14.77
C VAL A 30 -9.43 10.96 -13.42
N ASN A 31 -8.58 10.63 -12.45
CA ASN A 31 -9.02 10.25 -11.10
C ASN A 31 -9.78 11.39 -10.42
N SER A 32 -9.25 12.63 -10.49
CA SER A 32 -9.93 13.81 -9.93
C SER A 32 -11.32 14.04 -10.53
N ALA A 33 -11.49 13.84 -11.83
CA ALA A 33 -12.80 13.97 -12.47
C ALA A 33 -13.75 12.85 -12.04
N HIS A 34 -13.26 11.61 -11.98
CA HIS A 34 -14.03 10.45 -11.54
C HIS A 34 -14.53 10.63 -10.10
N PHE A 35 -13.63 10.94 -9.17
CA PHE A 35 -13.98 11.09 -7.76
C PHE A 35 -14.80 12.35 -7.48
N ALA A 36 -14.68 13.42 -8.28
CA ALA A 36 -15.60 14.55 -8.19
C ALA A 36 -17.05 14.13 -8.44
N GLY A 37 -17.29 13.22 -9.40
CA GLY A 37 -18.62 12.63 -9.64
C GLY A 37 -19.16 11.77 -8.48
N LEU A 38 -18.27 11.33 -7.58
CA LEU A 38 -18.60 10.58 -6.36
C LEU A 38 -18.71 11.47 -5.12
N GLY A 39 -18.58 12.80 -5.26
CA GLY A 39 -18.64 13.75 -4.13
C GLY A 39 -17.29 14.07 -3.47
N PHE A 40 -16.18 13.65 -4.06
CA PHE A 40 -14.81 13.90 -3.58
C PHE A 40 -14.01 14.77 -4.56
N PRO A 41 -14.32 16.07 -4.68
CA PRO A 41 -13.63 16.96 -5.63
C PRO A 41 -12.14 17.08 -5.33
N GLY A 42 -11.30 16.92 -6.35
CA GLY A 42 -9.85 16.99 -6.23
C GLY A 42 -9.18 15.69 -5.73
N CYS A 43 -9.96 14.66 -5.41
CA CYS A 43 -9.42 13.38 -4.97
C CYS A 43 -8.80 12.61 -6.15
N ILE A 44 -7.52 12.28 -6.05
CA ILE A 44 -6.76 11.61 -7.13
C ILE A 44 -6.54 10.11 -6.89
N GLY A 45 -7.11 9.57 -5.81
CA GLY A 45 -6.93 8.18 -5.39
C GLY A 45 -7.32 7.96 -3.94
N LEU A 46 -7.34 6.70 -3.53
CA LEU A 46 -7.63 6.26 -2.17
C LEU A 46 -6.41 5.52 -1.62
N VAL A 47 -6.20 5.60 -0.31
CA VAL A 47 -5.17 4.83 0.38
C VAL A 47 -5.86 3.82 1.27
N ASP A 48 -5.50 2.55 1.10
CA ASP A 48 -5.89 1.47 2.00
C ASP A 48 -4.63 0.77 2.54
N GLY A 49 -4.73 0.21 3.74
CA GLY A 49 -3.67 -0.56 4.37
C GLY A 49 -3.74 -2.03 3.99
N THR A 50 -2.61 -2.61 3.57
CA THR A 50 -2.49 -4.05 3.34
C THR A 50 -1.38 -4.65 4.20
N LEU A 51 -1.51 -5.93 4.53
CA LEU A 51 -0.49 -6.68 5.26
C LEU A 51 0.44 -7.36 4.26
N VAL A 52 1.75 -7.15 4.44
CA VAL A 52 2.78 -7.82 3.64
C VAL A 52 3.11 -9.15 4.30
N LYS A 53 2.83 -10.25 3.60
CA LYS A 53 3.20 -11.59 4.07
C LYS A 53 4.73 -11.73 4.06
N LEU A 54 5.31 -12.00 5.22
CA LEU A 54 6.72 -12.32 5.35
C LEU A 54 6.91 -13.84 5.17
N SER A 55 8.12 -14.29 4.85
CA SER A 55 8.43 -15.72 4.75
C SER A 55 8.54 -16.42 6.11
N GLN A 56 8.76 -15.63 7.16
CA GLN A 56 8.93 -16.10 8.54
C GLN A 56 8.19 -15.14 9.47
N ARG A 57 7.61 -15.71 10.54
CA ARG A 57 6.99 -14.93 11.61
C ARG A 57 8.07 -14.07 12.30
N PRO A 58 7.90 -12.74 12.39
CA PRO A 58 8.81 -11.92 13.17
C PRO A 58 8.73 -12.23 14.67
N CYS A 59 9.83 -11.98 15.38
CA CYS A 59 9.89 -12.14 16.84
C CYS A 59 8.98 -11.11 17.53
N ASP A 60 9.07 -9.86 17.10
CA ASP A 60 8.24 -8.75 17.58
C ASP A 60 6.91 -8.72 16.81
N ASP A 61 5.81 -8.52 17.52
CA ASP A 61 4.43 -8.45 17.00
C ASP A 61 4.02 -9.63 16.09
N GLY A 62 4.65 -10.79 16.27
CA GLY A 62 4.46 -11.93 15.37
C GLY A 62 3.05 -12.54 15.42
N GLU A 63 2.18 -12.14 16.34
CA GLU A 63 0.76 -12.49 16.34
C GLU A 63 0.02 -11.86 15.14
N THR A 64 0.49 -10.70 14.66
CA THR A 64 -0.05 -10.03 13.47
C THR A 64 0.27 -10.80 12.17
N TYR A 65 1.29 -11.67 12.20
CA TYR A 65 1.68 -12.51 11.07
C TYR A 65 0.62 -13.57 10.73
N PHE A 66 -0.07 -14.09 11.75
CA PHE A 66 -1.14 -15.06 11.60
C PHE A 66 -2.48 -14.33 11.71
N ASP A 67 -2.78 -13.48 10.74
CA ASP A 67 -4.07 -12.79 10.70
C ASP A 67 -5.16 -13.64 10.04
N GLN A 68 -6.40 -13.47 10.50
CA GLN A 68 -7.57 -14.21 10.01
C GLN A 68 -8.17 -13.62 8.74
N LYS A 69 -7.53 -12.63 8.11
CA LYS A 69 -8.09 -11.96 6.91
C LYS A 69 -8.11 -12.87 5.67
N ASN A 70 -7.56 -14.09 5.79
CA ASN A 70 -7.68 -15.19 4.81
C ASN A 70 -8.31 -16.48 5.41
N ALA A 71 -8.98 -16.42 6.56
CA ALA A 71 -9.56 -17.60 7.22
C ALA A 71 -10.97 -18.00 6.71
N TRP A 72 -11.37 -17.53 5.52
CA TRP A 72 -12.63 -17.87 4.87
C TRP A 72 -12.41 -18.16 3.39
#